data_AF-A0A7J8Z566-F1
#
_entry.id   AF-A0A7J8Z566-F1
#
_cell.length_a   1.000
_cell.length_b   1.000
_cell.length_c   1.000
_cell.angle_alpha   90.00
_cell.angle_beta   90.00
_cell.angle_gamma   90.00
#
_symmetry.space_group_name_H-M   'P 1'
#
loop_
_entity.id
_entity.type
_entity.pdbx_description
1 polymer ?
#
loop_
_entity_poly.entity_id
_entity_poly.type
_entity_poly.pdbx_seq_one_letter_code
_entity_poly.pdbx_strand_id
1 'polypeptide(L)'
;MKTMGFVFLLLAFFAIGVVQGQLRVGFYSNTCPDAESIVSSVVRNAAQSISNIPPVLLRLHFHDCFVEGCDGSILIENGPKAERHAFGHQGVGGFEVIEQAKAQLEATCPGVVSCADIVALAARDAIALANGPSYEVPTGRRDGRVSDVSLAANMPDVSDSIQQLKAKFLQKGLSEKDLVLLSGKLPLSLSLSRSLSHACLMISWLQ
;
A
#
# COMPACT_ATOMS: atom_id res chain seq x y z
N MET A 1 9.86 25.24 47.62
CA MET A 1 10.24 23.91 47.11
C MET A 1 9.11 23.17 46.38
N LYS A 2 7.83 23.31 46.76
CA LYS A 2 6.70 22.62 46.08
C LYS A 2 6.33 23.22 44.70
N THR A 3 6.58 24.52 44.49
CA THR A 3 6.30 25.22 43.22
C THR A 3 7.31 24.93 42.11
N MET A 4 8.56 24.62 42.44
CA MET A 4 9.60 24.28 41.46
C MET A 4 9.36 22.91 40.78
N GLY A 5 8.76 21.95 41.48
CA GLY A 5 8.43 20.64 40.91
C GLY A 5 7.28 20.69 39.89
N PHE A 6 6.33 21.61 40.07
CA PHE A 6 5.17 21.76 39.18
C PHE A 6 5.57 22.38 37.83
N VAL A 7 6.53 23.31 37.84
CA VAL A 7 7.08 23.92 36.61
C VAL A 7 7.90 22.91 35.80
N PHE A 8 8.65 22.02 36.47
CA PHE A 8 9.40 20.96 35.80
C PHE A 8 8.49 19.91 35.13
N LEU A 9 7.36 19.57 35.76
CA LEU A 9 6.35 18.66 35.21
C LEU A 9 5.60 19.24 34.00
N LEU A 10 5.33 20.55 34.00
CA LEU A 10 4.71 21.24 32.86
C LEU A 10 5.66 21.38 31.66
N LEU A 11 6.96 21.59 31.89
CA LEU A 11 7.97 21.62 30.82
C LEU A 11 8.23 20.24 30.19
N ALA A 12 8.11 19.15 30.97
CA ALA A 12 8.25 17.78 30.46
C ALA A 12 7.07 17.38 29.55
N PHE A 13 5.86 17.90 29.78
CA PHE A 13 4.69 17.65 28.93
C PHE A 13 4.78 18.33 27.56
N PHE A 14 5.44 19.49 27.47
CA PHE A 14 5.67 20.19 26.20
C PHE A 14 6.77 19.56 25.32
N ALA A 15 7.58 18.66 25.88
CA ALA A 15 8.64 17.94 25.16
C ALA A 15 8.15 16.67 24.44
N ILE A 16 6.87 16.32 24.56
CA ILE A 16 6.26 15.29 23.72
C ILE A 16 5.92 15.94 22.38
N GLY A 17 6.95 16.17 21.56
CA GLY A 17 6.76 16.50 20.17
C GLY A 17 5.92 15.41 19.52
N VAL A 18 4.81 15.80 18.91
CA VAL A 18 4.06 14.91 18.01
C VAL A 18 5.02 14.63 16.85
N VAL A 19 5.72 13.49 16.88
CA VAL A 19 6.50 13.03 15.75
C VAL A 19 5.50 12.59 14.69
N GLN A 20 5.01 13.53 13.88
CA GLN A 20 4.50 13.18 12.58
C GLN A 20 5.71 12.78 11.75
N GLY A 21 5.90 11.46 11.59
CA GLY A 21 6.86 10.93 10.62
C GLY A 21 6.42 11.39 9.24
N GLN A 22 7.03 12.45 8.73
CA GLN A 22 6.72 12.95 7.40
C GLN A 22 7.34 12.02 6.36
N LEU A 23 6.50 11.46 5.49
CA LEU A 23 6.96 10.67 4.38
C LEU A 23 7.87 11.53 3.49
N ARG A 24 8.98 10.95 3.04
CA ARG A 24 9.92 11.64 2.14
C ARG A 24 10.57 10.66 1.18
N VAL A 25 10.93 11.15 0.00
CA VAL A 25 11.79 10.40 -0.92
C VAL A 25 13.16 10.23 -0.26
N GLY A 26 13.75 9.04 -0.38
CA GLY A 26 15.04 8.73 0.26
C GLY A 26 14.98 8.65 1.80
N PHE A 27 13.85 8.24 2.38
CA PHE A 27 13.73 8.11 3.85
C PHE A 27 14.82 7.20 4.42
N TYR A 28 15.12 6.09 3.73
CA TYR A 28 16.08 5.07 4.14
C TYR A 28 17.53 5.31 3.66
N SER A 29 17.84 6.42 2.98
CA SER A 29 19.15 6.62 2.34
C SER A 29 20.35 6.55 3.29
N ASN A 30 20.16 6.80 4.58
CA ASN A 30 21.23 6.71 5.60
C ASN A 30 21.16 5.44 6.46
N THR A 31 20.01 4.76 6.51
CA THR A 31 19.76 3.64 7.43
C THR A 31 19.72 2.30 6.72
N CYS A 32 19.23 2.25 5.48
CA CYS A 32 19.25 1.09 4.61
C CYS A 32 19.31 1.56 3.14
N PRO A 33 20.49 1.94 2.64
CA PRO A 33 20.65 2.51 1.30
C PRO A 33 20.17 1.58 0.17
N ASP A 34 20.27 0.26 0.40
CA ASP A 34 19.86 -0.77 -0.56
C ASP A 34 18.37 -1.14 -0.46
N ALA A 35 17.57 -0.45 0.35
CA ALA A 35 16.18 -0.82 0.58
C ALA A 35 15.35 -0.91 -0.72
N GLU A 36 15.38 0.14 -1.54
CA GLU A 36 14.62 0.16 -2.80
C GLU A 36 15.16 -0.82 -3.84
N SER A 37 16.48 -1.02 -3.88
CA SER A 37 17.11 -1.93 -4.86
C SER A 37 16.81 -3.40 -4.52
N ILE A 38 16.78 -3.76 -3.23
CA ILE A 38 16.38 -5.08 -2.75
C ILE A 38 14.92 -5.37 -3.12
N VAL A 39 13.99 -4.44 -2.83
CA VAL A 39 12.57 -4.63 -3.19
C VAL A 39 12.39 -4.79 -4.69
N SER A 40 13.00 -3.91 -5.50
CA SER A 40 12.95 -3.99 -6.96
C SER A 40 13.52 -5.32 -7.49
N SER A 41 14.62 -5.80 -6.91
CA SER A 41 15.21 -7.09 -7.29
C SER A 41 14.24 -8.25 -7.05
N VAL A 42 13.63 -8.30 -5.86
CA VAL A 42 12.66 -9.35 -5.50
C VAL A 42 11.45 -9.31 -6.42
N VAL A 43 10.87 -8.14 -6.68
CA VAL A 43 9.72 -7.98 -7.57
C VAL A 43 10.05 -8.41 -9.00
N ARG A 44 11.22 -8.01 -9.53
CA ARG A 44 11.69 -8.44 -10.87
C ARG A 44 11.87 -9.95 -10.96
N ASN A 45 12.43 -10.57 -9.94
CA ASN A 45 12.62 -12.03 -9.90
C ASN A 45 11.27 -12.76 -9.83
N ALA A 46 10.33 -12.28 -9.00
CA ALA A 46 8.99 -12.84 -8.92
C ALA A 46 8.24 -12.75 -10.26
N ALA A 47 8.41 -11.67 -11.01
CA ALA A 47 7.80 -11.50 -12.32
C ALA A 47 8.34 -12.45 -13.40
N GLN A 48 9.50 -13.10 -13.20
CA GLN A 48 10.03 -14.11 -14.11
C GLN A 48 9.31 -15.46 -13.96
N SER A 49 8.82 -15.78 -12.76
CA SER A 49 8.14 -17.04 -12.47
C SER A 49 6.61 -16.90 -12.49
N ILE A 50 6.09 -15.72 -12.19
CA ILE A 50 4.66 -15.45 -12.06
C ILE A 50 4.28 -14.31 -13.01
N SER A 51 3.59 -14.66 -14.11
CA SER A 51 3.31 -13.75 -15.23
C SER A 51 2.38 -12.57 -14.89
N ASN A 52 1.62 -12.66 -13.80
CA ASN A 52 0.64 -11.67 -13.35
C ASN A 52 1.07 -10.90 -12.09
N ILE A 53 2.35 -10.90 -11.70
CA ILE A 53 2.83 -10.16 -10.52
C ILE A 53 2.51 -8.66 -10.54
N PRO A 54 2.71 -7.93 -11.65
CA PRO A 54 2.47 -6.49 -11.64
C PRO A 54 1.06 -6.07 -11.20
N PRO A 55 -0.04 -6.59 -11.81
CA PRO A 55 -1.38 -6.24 -11.34
C PRO A 55 -1.69 -6.77 -9.93
N VAL A 56 -1.10 -7.91 -9.53
CA VAL A 56 -1.29 -8.48 -8.18
C VAL A 56 -0.72 -7.55 -7.10
N LEU A 57 0.51 -7.05 -7.26
CA LEU A 57 1.14 -6.15 -6.29
C LEU A 57 0.48 -4.77 -6.25
N LEU A 58 0.06 -4.25 -7.41
CA LEU A 58 -0.70 -3.00 -7.46
C LEU A 58 -2.03 -3.12 -6.73
N ARG A 59 -2.73 -4.25 -6.90
CA ARG A 59 -3.96 -4.57 -6.18
C ARG A 59 -3.68 -4.68 -4.69
N LEU A 60 -2.65 -5.41 -4.26
CA LEU A 60 -2.28 -5.52 -2.85
C LEU A 60 -2.12 -4.15 -2.19
N HIS A 61 -1.40 -3.22 -2.85
CA HIS A 61 -1.21 -1.86 -2.32
C HIS A 61 -2.51 -1.06 -2.23
N PHE A 62 -3.39 -1.15 -3.24
CA PHE A 62 -4.71 -0.53 -3.18
C PHE A 62 -5.53 -1.06 -2.01
N HIS A 63 -5.57 -2.39 -1.83
CA HIS A 63 -6.36 -3.03 -0.79
C HIS A 63 -5.86 -2.66 0.62
N ASP A 64 -4.54 -2.65 0.83
CA ASP A 64 -3.93 -2.15 2.07
C ASP A 64 -4.36 -0.71 2.36
N CYS A 65 -4.09 0.22 1.43
CA CYS A 65 -4.39 1.63 1.64
C CYS A 65 -5.87 1.96 1.86
N PHE A 66 -6.78 1.13 1.35
CA PHE A 66 -8.21 1.38 1.46
C PHE A 66 -8.77 0.95 2.83
N VAL A 67 -8.06 0.13 3.62
CA VAL A 67 -8.47 -0.31 4.96
C VAL A 67 -7.54 0.31 6.00
N GLU A 68 -8.07 1.17 6.88
CA GLU A 68 -7.31 1.91 7.93
C GLU A 68 -6.07 2.73 7.50
N GLY A 69 -5.63 2.66 6.24
CA GLY A 69 -4.53 3.41 5.67
C GLY A 69 -3.42 2.51 5.11
N CYS A 70 -2.40 3.09 4.49
CA CYS A 70 -1.28 2.32 3.94
C CYS A 70 -0.31 1.92 5.07
N ASP A 71 -0.69 0.93 5.88
CA ASP A 71 0.06 0.52 7.07
C ASP A 71 0.45 -0.96 7.07
N GLY A 72 0.17 -1.72 6.02
CA GLY A 72 0.51 -3.14 5.94
C GLY A 72 -0.37 -4.04 6.82
N SER A 73 -1.50 -3.58 7.37
CA SER A 73 -2.40 -4.39 8.20
C SER A 73 -2.90 -5.64 7.49
N ILE A 74 -3.06 -5.58 6.17
CA ILE A 74 -3.47 -6.72 5.32
C ILE A 74 -2.45 -7.88 5.34
N LEU A 75 -1.21 -7.61 5.73
CA LEU A 75 -0.13 -8.60 5.82
C LEU A 75 -0.17 -9.40 7.13
N ILE A 76 -0.89 -8.92 8.14
CA ILE A 76 -0.95 -9.55 9.47
C ILE A 76 -1.91 -10.75 9.41
N GLU A 77 -1.39 -11.94 9.68
CA GLU A 77 -2.17 -13.17 9.82
C GLU A 77 -2.35 -13.50 11.31
N ASN A 78 -3.49 -13.12 11.88
CA ASN A 78 -3.84 -13.35 13.29
C ASN A 78 -5.00 -14.36 13.46
N GLY A 79 -5.23 -15.21 12.45
CA GLY A 79 -6.26 -16.24 12.44
C GLY A 79 -7.51 -15.82 11.68
N PRO A 80 -8.68 -16.45 11.94
CA PRO A 80 -9.89 -16.29 11.11
C PRO A 80 -10.45 -14.86 11.02
N LYS A 81 -10.02 -13.97 11.92
CA LYS A 81 -10.45 -12.58 11.94
C LYS A 81 -9.53 -11.65 11.15
N ALA A 82 -8.42 -12.13 10.61
CA ALA A 82 -7.50 -11.27 9.86
C ALA A 82 -8.22 -10.57 8.71
N GLU A 83 -7.85 -9.32 8.46
CA GLU A 83 -8.40 -8.49 7.37
C GLU A 83 -8.25 -9.16 6.00
N ARG A 84 -7.17 -9.95 5.83
CA ARG A 84 -6.90 -10.76 4.64
C ARG A 84 -8.04 -11.70 4.27
N HIS A 85 -8.83 -12.17 5.24
CA HIS A 85 -9.94 -13.10 5.02
C HIS A 85 -11.27 -12.42 4.71
N ALA A 86 -11.29 -11.08 4.61
CA ALA A 86 -12.49 -10.33 4.26
C ALA A 86 -12.97 -10.65 2.84
N PHE A 87 -14.30 -10.60 2.65
CA PHE A 87 -14.91 -10.82 1.33
C PHE A 87 -14.33 -9.88 0.27
N GLY A 88 -14.13 -8.60 0.62
CA GLY A 88 -13.52 -7.62 -0.28
C GLY A 88 -12.08 -7.94 -0.68
N HIS A 89 -11.38 -8.82 0.04
CA HIS A 89 -9.99 -9.21 -0.20
C HIS A 89 -9.84 -10.54 -0.95
N GLN A 90 -10.96 -11.12 -1.41
CA GLN A 90 -10.92 -12.34 -2.20
C GLN A 90 -10.04 -12.18 -3.45
N GLY A 91 -9.07 -13.08 -3.58
CA GLY A 91 -8.10 -13.10 -4.68
C GLY A 91 -6.98 -12.06 -4.58
N VAL A 92 -6.85 -11.31 -3.48
CA VAL A 92 -5.64 -10.52 -3.22
C VAL A 92 -4.48 -11.49 -2.98
N GLY A 93 -3.30 -11.19 -3.54
CA GLY A 93 -2.13 -12.06 -3.49
C GLY A 93 -0.83 -11.24 -3.52
N GLY A 94 0.30 -11.92 -3.71
CA GLY A 94 1.63 -11.29 -3.70
C GLY A 94 2.22 -11.14 -2.30
N PHE A 95 1.59 -11.73 -1.27
CA PHE A 95 2.07 -11.73 0.10
C PHE A 95 3.48 -12.35 0.20
N GLU A 96 3.71 -13.43 -0.54
CA GLU A 96 4.98 -14.14 -0.61
C GLU A 96 6.12 -13.28 -1.17
N VAL A 97 5.81 -12.36 -2.09
CA VAL A 97 6.80 -11.41 -2.65
C VAL A 97 7.18 -10.38 -1.60
N ILE A 98 6.21 -9.88 -0.83
CA ILE A 98 6.44 -8.95 0.27
C ILE A 98 7.24 -9.63 1.39
N GLU A 99 6.89 -10.87 1.75
CA GLU A 99 7.61 -11.67 2.75
C GLU A 99 9.06 -11.94 2.32
N GLN A 100 9.29 -12.28 1.04
CA GLN A 100 10.64 -12.49 0.50
C GLN A 100 11.46 -11.20 0.54
N ALA A 101 10.87 -10.07 0.15
CA ALA A 101 11.53 -8.77 0.23
C ALA A 101 11.86 -8.40 1.67
N LYS A 102 10.91 -8.60 2.60
CA LYS A 102 11.11 -8.36 4.03
C LYS A 102 12.23 -9.23 4.59
N ALA A 103 12.28 -10.52 4.25
CA ALA A 103 13.34 -11.42 4.70
C ALA A 103 14.74 -10.96 4.24
N GLN A 104 14.87 -10.52 2.99
CA GLN A 104 16.15 -9.99 2.50
C GLN A 104 16.52 -8.66 3.18
N LEU A 105 15.54 -7.76 3.35
CA LEU A 105 15.75 -6.49 4.06
C LEU A 105 16.15 -6.71 5.52
N GLU A 106 15.53 -7.65 6.23
CA GLU A 106 15.91 -7.97 7.61
C GLU A 106 17.31 -8.59 7.71
N ALA A 107 17.75 -9.32 6.68
CA ALA A 107 19.13 -9.82 6.62
C ALA A 107 20.16 -8.70 6.37
N THR A 108 19.78 -7.64 5.67
CA THR A 108 20.67 -6.51 5.34
C THR A 108 20.62 -5.38 6.38
N CYS A 109 19.43 -4.99 6.83
CA CYS A 109 19.18 -3.86 7.71
C CYS A 109 18.04 -4.19 8.71
N PRO A 110 18.35 -4.95 9.78
CA PRO A 110 17.35 -5.48 10.71
C PRO A 110 16.49 -4.40 11.36
N GLY A 111 15.17 -4.57 11.32
CA GLY A 111 14.19 -3.70 11.97
C GLY A 111 14.10 -2.28 11.41
N VAL A 112 14.64 -2.02 10.21
CA VAL A 112 14.69 -0.67 9.63
C VAL A 112 13.49 -0.38 8.73
N VAL A 113 13.23 -1.25 7.75
CA VAL A 113 12.24 -0.99 6.68
C VAL A 113 10.88 -1.58 7.05
N SER A 114 9.83 -0.76 7.03
CA SER A 114 8.46 -1.20 7.34
C SER A 114 7.87 -2.06 6.23
N CYS A 115 7.01 -3.02 6.58
CA CYS A 115 6.24 -3.79 5.61
C CYS A 115 5.33 -2.91 4.75
N ALA A 116 4.74 -1.87 5.35
CA ALA A 116 3.94 -0.87 4.65
C ALA A 116 4.71 -0.19 3.49
N ASP A 117 5.98 0.19 3.70
CA ASP A 117 6.80 0.75 2.63
C ASP A 117 7.22 -0.29 1.59
N ILE A 118 7.42 -1.55 1.99
CA ILE A 118 7.70 -2.63 1.02
C ILE A 118 6.53 -2.79 0.05
N VAL A 119 5.28 -2.76 0.55
CA VAL A 119 4.08 -2.83 -0.30
C VAL A 119 4.02 -1.65 -1.28
N ALA A 120 4.29 -0.43 -0.82
CA ALA A 120 4.29 0.77 -1.66
C ALA A 120 5.40 0.73 -2.74
N LEU A 121 6.62 0.34 -2.35
CA LEU A 121 7.75 0.18 -3.28
C LEU A 121 7.49 -0.92 -4.30
N ALA A 122 6.92 -2.05 -3.86
CA ALA A 122 6.58 -3.16 -4.73
C ALA A 122 5.52 -2.77 -5.79
N ALA A 123 4.54 -1.95 -5.43
CA ALA A 123 3.58 -1.39 -6.38
C ALA A 123 4.23 -0.45 -7.41
N ARG A 124 5.20 0.39 -7.01
CA ARG A 124 5.99 1.21 -7.95
C ARG A 124 6.77 0.35 -8.92
N ASP A 125 7.46 -0.67 -8.41
CA ASP A 125 8.25 -1.58 -9.23
C ASP A 125 7.38 -2.42 -10.19
N ALA A 126 6.19 -2.83 -9.74
CA ALA A 126 5.17 -3.45 -10.58
C ALA A 126 4.73 -2.54 -11.73
N ILE A 127 4.45 -1.26 -11.48
CA ILE A 127 4.11 -0.29 -12.53
C ILE A 127 5.27 -0.15 -13.53
N ALA A 128 6.50 -0.09 -13.06
CA ALA A 128 7.67 -0.01 -13.94
C ALA A 128 7.82 -1.27 -14.82
N LEU A 129 7.60 -2.47 -14.28
CA LEU A 129 7.58 -3.73 -15.04
C LEU A 129 6.46 -3.78 -16.08
N ALA A 130 5.33 -3.12 -15.80
CA ALA A 130 4.21 -2.97 -16.70
C ALA A 130 4.43 -1.88 -17.78
N ASN A 131 5.65 -1.34 -17.93
CA ASN A 131 5.96 -0.20 -18.79
C ASN A 131 5.14 1.07 -18.47
N GLY A 132 4.72 1.21 -17.21
CA GLY A 132 4.07 2.40 -16.71
C GLY A 132 5.05 3.56 -16.44
N PRO A 133 4.53 4.72 -16.01
CA PRO A 133 5.36 5.88 -15.70
C PRO A 133 6.26 5.61 -14.48
N SER A 134 7.47 6.15 -14.53
CA SER A 134 8.34 6.20 -13.36
C SER A 134 7.93 7.34 -12.43
N TYR A 135 7.91 7.07 -11.14
CA TYR A 135 7.66 8.06 -10.10
C TYR A 135 8.41 7.67 -8.82
N GLU A 136 8.76 8.67 -8.01
CA GLU A 136 9.40 8.46 -6.72
C GLU A 136 8.34 8.17 -5.64
N VAL A 137 8.63 7.24 -4.75
CA VAL A 137 7.74 6.88 -3.64
C VAL A 137 8.27 7.49 -2.34
N PRO A 138 7.52 8.42 -1.72
CA PRO A 138 7.81 8.84 -0.35
C PRO A 138 7.69 7.64 0.58
N THR A 139 8.74 7.37 1.34
CA THR A 139 8.83 6.28 2.33
C THR A 139 8.91 6.84 3.75
N GLY A 140 8.82 5.98 4.76
CA GLY A 140 8.71 6.30 6.17
C GLY A 140 7.39 5.89 6.81
N ARG A 141 6.57 5.05 6.13
CA ARG A 141 5.34 4.49 6.71
C ARG A 141 5.70 3.58 7.89
N ARG A 142 4.77 3.41 8.83
CA ARG A 142 4.93 2.50 9.96
C ARG A 142 3.89 1.41 9.89
N ASP A 143 4.27 0.22 10.33
CA ASP A 143 3.39 -0.95 10.28
C ASP A 143 2.21 -0.80 11.25
N GLY A 144 1.03 -1.10 10.75
CA GLY A 144 -0.19 -1.29 11.51
C GLY A 144 -0.04 -2.42 12.53
N ARG A 145 -0.88 -2.41 13.56
CA ARG A 145 -0.90 -3.43 14.61
C ARG A 145 -2.23 -4.14 14.77
N VAL A 146 -3.22 -3.71 13.99
CA VAL A 146 -4.59 -4.19 14.06
C VAL A 146 -4.95 -4.69 12.67
N SER A 147 -5.43 -5.92 12.60
CA SER A 147 -5.96 -6.53 11.39
C SER A 147 -7.23 -7.25 11.79
N ASP A 148 -8.36 -6.78 11.25
CA ASP A 148 -9.69 -7.31 11.55
C ASP A 148 -10.58 -7.24 10.31
N VAL A 149 -11.28 -8.34 10.02
CA VAL A 149 -12.21 -8.50 8.91
C VAL A 149 -13.29 -7.41 8.84
N SER A 150 -13.72 -6.88 9.99
CA SER A 150 -14.74 -5.83 10.04
C SER A 150 -14.26 -4.50 9.48
N LEU A 151 -12.95 -4.24 9.48
CA LEU A 151 -12.37 -3.01 8.96
C LEU A 151 -12.44 -2.95 7.43
N ALA A 152 -12.42 -4.11 6.77
CA ALA A 152 -12.54 -4.24 5.32
C ALA A 152 -14.00 -4.31 4.80
N ALA A 153 -15.00 -4.08 5.67
CA ALA A 153 -16.41 -4.17 5.28
C ALA A 153 -16.84 -3.11 4.24
N ASN A 154 -16.16 -1.95 4.23
CA ASN A 154 -16.48 -0.82 3.35
C ASN A 154 -15.63 -0.79 2.06
N MET A 155 -15.01 -1.90 1.68
CA MET A 155 -14.27 -1.99 0.43
C MET A 155 -15.15 -1.67 -0.79
N PRO A 156 -14.63 -1.00 -1.82
CA PRO A 156 -15.34 -0.81 -3.08
C PRO A 156 -15.66 -2.15 -3.72
N ASP A 157 -16.90 -2.32 -4.13
CA ASP A 157 -17.40 -3.55 -4.75
C ASP A 157 -17.85 -3.28 -6.18
N VAL A 158 -17.79 -4.33 -7.00
CA VAL A 158 -18.19 -4.29 -8.41
C VAL A 158 -19.67 -3.95 -8.61
N SER A 159 -20.49 -4.24 -7.60
CA SER A 159 -21.92 -3.96 -7.56
C SER A 159 -22.28 -2.58 -6.99
N ASP A 160 -21.29 -1.81 -6.51
CA ASP A 160 -21.53 -0.46 -6.02
C ASP A 160 -21.96 0.47 -7.17
N SER A 161 -22.96 1.30 -6.90
CA SER A 161 -23.28 2.46 -7.74
C SER A 161 -22.13 3.48 -7.76
N ILE A 162 -22.07 4.30 -8.81
CA ILE A 162 -21.08 5.38 -8.92
C ILE A 162 -21.14 6.33 -7.71
N GLN A 163 -22.34 6.59 -7.17
CA GLN A 163 -22.54 7.44 -6.00
C GLN A 163 -21.91 6.82 -4.74
N GLN A 164 -22.03 5.50 -4.56
CA GLN A 164 -21.39 4.78 -3.46
C GLN A 164 -19.88 4.77 -3.61
N LEU A 165 -19.35 4.52 -4.82
CA LEU A 165 -17.91 4.56 -5.09
C LEU A 165 -17.33 5.94 -4.80
N LYS A 166 -17.98 7.02 -5.25
CA LYS A 166 -17.59 8.39 -4.93
C LYS A 166 -17.54 8.64 -3.42
N ALA A 167 -18.57 8.21 -2.69
CA ALA A 167 -18.62 8.37 -1.24
C ALA A 167 -17.47 7.61 -0.54
N LYS A 168 -17.20 6.36 -0.94
CA LYS A 168 -16.11 5.55 -0.40
C LYS A 168 -14.74 6.19 -0.66
N PHE A 169 -14.48 6.66 -1.88
CA PHE A 169 -13.22 7.32 -2.24
C PHE A 169 -13.04 8.65 -1.49
N LEU A 170 -14.09 9.46 -1.38
CA LEU A 170 -14.05 10.71 -0.62
C LEU A 170 -13.74 10.49 0.86
N GLN A 171 -14.25 9.41 1.47
CA GLN A 171 -13.89 9.04 2.86
C GLN A 171 -12.41 8.70 3.02
N LYS A 172 -11.73 8.31 1.94
CA LYS A 172 -10.28 8.07 1.89
C LYS A 172 -9.49 9.31 1.44
N GLY A 173 -10.14 10.47 1.32
CA GLY A 173 -9.52 11.71 0.84
C GLY A 173 -9.21 11.71 -0.65
N LEU A 174 -9.79 10.77 -1.42
CA LEU A 174 -9.61 10.65 -2.86
C LEU A 174 -10.74 11.37 -3.60
N SER A 175 -10.38 12.12 -4.63
CA SER A 175 -11.32 12.87 -5.46
C SER A 175 -12.05 11.98 -6.47
N GLU A 176 -13.07 12.53 -7.13
CA GLU A 176 -13.73 11.83 -8.25
C GLU A 176 -12.76 11.56 -9.41
N LYS A 177 -11.76 12.43 -9.60
CA LYS A 177 -10.70 12.20 -10.59
C LYS A 177 -9.86 11.00 -10.21
N ASP A 178 -9.52 10.84 -8.93
CA ASP A 178 -8.76 9.69 -8.44
C ASP A 178 -9.57 8.40 -8.57
N LEU A 179 -10.88 8.44 -8.33
CA LEU A 179 -11.77 7.33 -8.63
C LEU A 179 -11.66 6.92 -10.10
N VAL A 180 -11.73 7.85 -11.05
CA VAL A 180 -11.60 7.55 -12.49
C VAL A 180 -10.21 7.00 -12.84
N LEU A 181 -9.14 7.59 -12.29
CA LEU A 181 -7.77 7.17 -12.56
C LEU A 181 -7.46 5.79 -11.99
N LEU A 182 -7.86 5.53 -10.75
CA LEU A 182 -7.65 4.27 -10.04
C LEU A 182 -8.66 3.19 -10.46
N SER A 183 -9.76 3.57 -11.14
CA SER A 183 -10.68 2.64 -11.80
C SER A 183 -10.38 2.45 -13.30
N GLY A 184 -9.37 3.13 -13.84
CA GLY A 184 -8.99 3.04 -15.23
C GLY A 184 -8.01 1.90 -15.49
N LYS A 185 -8.22 1.13 -16.55
CA LYS A 185 -7.25 0.15 -17.06
C LYS A 185 -5.90 0.83 -17.29
N LEU A 186 -4.87 0.45 -16.52
CA LEU A 186 -3.49 0.74 -16.89
C LEU A 186 -3.33 0.20 -18.33
N PRO A 187 -2.96 1.02 -19.33
CA PRO A 187 -2.79 0.55 -20.70
C PRO A 187 -1.53 -0.32 -20.78
N LEU A 188 -1.65 -1.56 -20.31
CA LEU A 188 -0.71 -2.63 -20.59
C LEU A 188 -0.96 -3.05 -22.05
N SER A 189 -0.04 -2.64 -22.92
CA SER A 189 -0.05 -2.77 -24.39
C SER A 189 -0.78 -1.65 -25.15
N LEU A 190 0.00 -0.70 -25.66
CA LEU A 190 -0.40 0.11 -26.81
C LEU A 190 -0.24 -0.74 -28.08
N SER A 191 -1.25 -1.56 -28.38
CA SER A 191 -1.39 -2.23 -29.67
C SER A 191 -2.86 -2.57 -29.93
N LEU A 192 -3.39 -1.85 -30.91
CA LEU A 192 -4.63 -2.07 -31.68
C LEU A 192 -6.00 -1.59 -31.17
N SER A 193 -6.54 -0.72 -32.03
CA SER A 193 -7.92 -0.62 -32.52
C SER A 193 -9.02 -0.08 -31.61
N ARG A 194 -9.37 1.17 -31.92
CA ARG A 194 -10.71 1.75 -32.06
C ARG A 194 -11.90 0.90 -31.59
N SER A 195 -12.76 1.58 -30.83
CA SER A 195 -14.15 1.25 -30.48
C SER A 195 -14.32 0.40 -29.23
N LEU A 196 -14.40 1.05 -28.07
CA LEU A 196 -15.13 0.49 -26.92
C LEU A 196 -15.98 1.58 -26.27
N SER A 197 -17.25 1.53 -26.64
CA SER A 197 -18.40 1.97 -25.87
C SER A 197 -18.41 1.23 -24.52
N HIS A 198 -18.91 1.93 -23.50
CA HIS A 198 -19.19 1.48 -22.13
C HIS A 198 -18.06 1.65 -21.10
N ALA A 199 -18.42 2.45 -20.10
CA ALA A 199 -17.71 2.69 -18.86
C ALA A 199 -17.46 1.39 -18.09
N CYS A 200 -16.49 1.45 -17.16
CA CYS A 200 -16.15 0.44 -16.15
C CYS A 200 -15.09 -0.57 -16.62
N LEU A 201 -13.80 -0.36 -16.29
CA LEU A 201 -12.75 -1.35 -16.56
C LEU A 201 -11.49 -1.15 -15.66
N MET A 202 -11.68 -1.23 -14.34
CA MET A 202 -10.72 -1.87 -13.40
C MET A 202 -11.31 -3.16 -12.81
N ILE A 203 -12.63 -3.36 -12.96
CA ILE A 203 -13.37 -4.49 -12.41
C ILE A 203 -13.18 -5.78 -13.25
N SER A 204 -12.82 -5.70 -14.54
CA SER A 204 -12.64 -6.90 -15.39
C SER A 204 -11.20 -7.43 -15.50
N TRP A 205 -10.29 -7.04 -14.59
CA TRP A 205 -9.02 -7.76 -14.44
C TRP A 205 -9.11 -8.90 -13.40
N LEU A 206 -10.31 -9.17 -12.87
CA LEU A 206 -10.56 -10.11 -11.77
C LEU A 206 -11.45 -11.32 -12.14
N GLN A 207 -11.55 -11.65 -13.43
CA GLN A 207 -12.05 -12.95 -13.89
C GLN A 207 -11.02 -13.64 -14.77
#